data_AF-A0A958C426-F1
#
_entry.id   AF-A0A958C426-F1
#
_cell.length_a   1.000
_cell.length_b   1.000
_cell.length_c   1.000
_cell.angle_alpha   90.00
_cell.angle_beta   90.00
_cell.angle_gamma   90.00
#
_symmetry.space_group_name_H-M   'P 1'
#
loop_
_entity.id
_entity.type
_entity.pdbx_description
1 polymer ?
#
loop_
_entity_poly.entity_id
_entity_poly.type
_entity_poly.pdbx_seq_one_letter_code
_entity_poly.pdbx_strand_id
1 'polypeptide(L)'
;LAAAVPSDVGAIWWRYAMDFDPAGQPQCQFWRERLVRNDGSWRWQGRIHEVLVTDRSWQTVRQPEVWVEHYSPPGRDQRRLQRNIALMQAELAETGDRPDPRLLFYLGRDLHSAGRTEEALATYERYLRLSTWDDERYLAQTAVAAMLRTLGRFDDAIDADLQAIKLKPRWPDAYFGLAQTSYFVGKWADVVHWCDIARSLPAPETDHILNLAAYQHQWIIYYTNALYHLSRPVEALNWTERALS
;
A
#
# COMPACT_ATOMS: atom_id res chain seq x y z
N LEU A 1 20.42 25.62 3.09
CA LEU A 1 19.24 24.89 3.62
C LEU A 1 19.35 24.62 5.13
N ALA A 2 20.46 24.10 5.68
CA ALA A 2 20.55 23.75 7.11
C ALA A 2 20.60 24.94 8.11
N ALA A 3 21.13 26.11 7.72
CA ALA A 3 21.38 27.21 8.66
C ALA A 3 20.15 28.04 9.08
N ALA A 4 18.96 27.78 8.50
CA ALA A 4 17.74 28.55 8.74
C ALA A 4 16.59 27.69 9.32
N VAL A 5 16.82 26.41 9.60
CA VAL A 5 15.79 25.52 10.14
C VAL A 5 15.64 25.79 11.64
N PRO A 6 14.43 26.09 12.15
CA PRO A 6 14.21 26.31 13.57
C PRO A 6 14.75 25.19 14.46
N SER A 7 15.18 25.53 15.68
CA SER A 7 15.81 24.58 16.60
C SER A 7 14.87 23.47 17.08
N ASP A 8 13.57 23.68 16.99
CA ASP A 8 12.49 22.75 17.35
C ASP A 8 12.03 21.86 16.19
N VAL A 9 12.57 22.03 14.98
CA VAL A 9 12.29 21.14 13.83
C VAL A 9 13.28 19.97 13.84
N GLY A 10 12.78 18.75 13.97
CA GLY A 10 13.61 17.55 14.01
C GLY A 10 13.80 16.87 12.66
N ALA A 11 12.85 17.05 11.74
CA ALA A 11 12.89 16.43 10.41
C ALA A 11 12.22 17.29 9.34
N ILE A 12 12.78 17.24 8.14
CA ILE A 12 12.20 17.77 6.91
C ILE A 12 11.84 16.60 6.00
N TRP A 13 10.60 16.63 5.53
CA TRP A 13 9.96 15.60 4.75
C TRP A 13 9.77 16.08 3.31
N TRP A 14 10.13 15.21 2.36
CA TRP A 14 10.01 15.46 0.92
C TRP A 14 9.16 14.37 0.28
N ARG A 15 8.61 14.68 -0.90
CA ARG A 15 7.93 13.68 -1.71
C ARG A 15 8.97 12.70 -2.26
N TYR A 16 8.67 11.42 -2.16
CA TYR A 16 9.52 10.33 -2.64
C TYR A 16 8.78 9.55 -3.72
N ALA A 17 9.29 9.58 -4.95
CA ALA A 17 8.72 8.88 -6.09
C ALA A 17 9.57 7.64 -6.43
N MET A 18 8.92 6.49 -6.62
CA MET A 18 9.59 5.21 -6.89
C MET A 18 9.25 4.57 -8.23
N ASP A 19 8.19 5.07 -8.88
CA ASP A 19 7.72 4.54 -10.15
C ASP A 19 7.12 5.69 -10.97
N PHE A 20 7.25 5.60 -12.29
CA PHE A 20 6.93 6.68 -13.22
C PHE A 20 6.26 6.11 -14.47
N ASP A 21 5.28 6.83 -15.01
CA ASP A 21 4.70 6.50 -16.31
C ASP A 21 5.64 6.90 -17.48
N PRO A 22 5.31 6.54 -18.74
CA PRO A 22 6.13 6.93 -19.89
C PRO A 22 6.29 8.45 -20.10
N ALA A 23 5.39 9.26 -19.53
CA ALA A 23 5.49 10.72 -19.55
C ALA A 23 6.33 11.28 -18.38
N GLY A 24 6.88 10.41 -17.53
CA GLY A 24 7.69 10.77 -16.37
C GLY A 24 6.89 11.23 -15.15
N GLN A 25 5.56 11.02 -15.12
CA GLN A 25 4.76 11.37 -13.94
C GLN A 25 4.88 10.29 -12.86
N PRO A 26 5.07 10.67 -11.59
CA PRO A 26 5.12 9.72 -10.48
C PRO A 26 3.83 8.92 -10.34
N GLN A 27 3.94 7.59 -10.41
CA GLN A 27 2.83 6.64 -10.21
C GLN A 27 2.83 6.08 -8.78
N CYS A 28 4.00 5.95 -8.17
CA CYS A 28 4.13 5.46 -6.80
C CYS A 28 4.88 6.48 -5.95
N GLN A 29 4.22 7.02 -4.91
CA GLN A 29 4.76 8.11 -4.12
C GLN A 29 4.36 8.07 -2.64
N PHE A 30 5.16 8.71 -1.78
CA PHE A 30 4.88 8.91 -0.36
C PHE A 30 5.73 10.03 0.23
N TRP A 31 5.47 10.38 1.48
CA TRP A 31 6.31 11.30 2.24
C TRP A 31 7.40 10.53 2.98
N ARG A 32 8.63 11.02 2.90
CA ARG A 32 9.73 10.46 3.66
C ARG A 32 10.59 11.55 4.26
N GLU A 33 11.04 11.33 5.48
CA GLU A 33 12.09 12.12 6.12
C GLU A 33 13.38 12.01 5.31
N ARG A 34 13.93 13.16 4.90
CA ARG A 34 15.15 13.22 4.07
C ARG A 34 16.27 14.00 4.74
N LEU A 35 15.93 14.96 5.57
CA LEU A 35 16.87 15.63 6.45
C LEU A 35 16.36 15.48 7.88
N VAL A 36 17.19 14.91 8.75
CA VAL A 36 16.90 14.80 10.18
C VAL A 36 18.01 15.45 10.98
N ARG A 37 17.69 15.88 12.20
CA ARG A 37 18.68 16.47 13.10
C ARG A 37 19.75 15.43 13.46
N ASN A 38 21.01 15.80 13.28
CA ASN A 38 22.16 14.96 13.60
C ASN A 38 22.77 15.35 14.96
N ASP A 39 21.97 15.29 16.02
CA ASP A 39 22.37 15.58 17.41
C ASP A 39 22.25 14.35 18.32
N GLY A 40 22.11 13.16 17.72
CA GLY A 40 21.89 11.90 18.42
C GLY A 40 20.45 11.66 18.88
N SER A 41 19.50 12.55 18.58
CA SER A 41 18.08 12.34 18.94
C SER A 41 17.33 11.35 18.06
N TRP A 42 17.88 10.99 16.90
CA TRP A 42 17.29 10.05 15.96
C TRP A 42 18.16 8.79 15.83
N ARG A 43 17.52 7.64 15.66
CA ARG A 43 18.18 6.35 15.41
C ARG A 43 17.44 5.56 14.33
N TRP A 44 18.17 4.76 13.56
CA TRP A 44 17.56 3.78 12.66
C TRP A 44 17.03 2.59 13.45
N GLN A 45 15.87 2.09 13.06
CA GLN A 45 15.22 0.90 13.62
C GLN A 45 14.80 -0.06 12.51
N GLY A 46 15.02 -1.37 12.76
CA GLY A 46 14.82 -2.47 11.81
C GLY A 46 16.14 -2.93 11.17
N ARG A 47 16.27 -4.21 10.79
CA ARG A 47 17.44 -4.68 10.00
C ARG A 47 17.30 -4.39 8.51
N ILE A 48 16.06 -4.40 8.04
CA ILE A 48 15.64 -3.97 6.72
C ILE A 48 14.33 -3.21 6.88
N HIS A 49 13.90 -2.50 5.84
CA HIS A 49 12.77 -1.57 5.94
C HIS A 49 12.95 -0.54 7.08
N GLU A 50 14.20 -0.10 7.24
CA GLU A 50 14.63 0.79 8.30
C GLU A 50 13.83 2.10 8.32
N VAL A 51 13.51 2.55 9.52
CA VAL A 51 12.87 3.85 9.77
C VAL A 51 13.64 4.63 10.81
N LEU A 52 13.60 5.95 10.71
CA LEU A 52 14.15 6.83 11.73
C LEU A 52 13.12 7.02 12.85
N VAL A 53 13.53 6.73 14.07
CA VAL A 53 12.73 6.90 15.29
C VAL A 53 13.42 7.82 16.27
N THR A 54 12.63 8.47 17.12
CA THR A 54 13.09 9.42 18.12
C THR A 54 12.17 9.37 19.34
N ASP A 55 12.74 9.51 20.53
CA ASP A 55 11.97 9.61 21.78
C ASP A 55 11.70 11.08 22.16
N ARG A 56 12.13 12.04 21.31
CA ARG A 56 11.89 13.47 21.49
C ARG A 56 10.69 13.92 20.68
N SER A 57 9.96 14.90 21.23
CA SER A 57 8.92 15.60 20.47
C SER A 57 9.59 16.66 19.58
N TRP A 58 9.47 16.49 18.28
CA TRP A 58 10.01 17.39 17.28
C TRP A 58 8.90 17.89 16.36
N GLN A 59 8.97 19.15 15.95
CA GLN A 59 8.19 19.61 14.80
C GLN A 59 8.75 18.98 13.53
N THR A 60 7.87 18.69 12.58
CA THR A 60 8.25 18.23 11.25
C THR A 60 7.75 19.21 10.20
N VAL A 61 8.54 19.42 9.16
CA VAL A 61 8.21 20.34 8.07
C VAL A 61 8.13 19.55 6.77
N ARG A 62 7.04 19.72 6.02
CA ARG A 62 6.90 19.18 4.66
C ARG A 62 7.22 20.26 3.64
N GLN A 63 8.05 19.93 2.66
CA GLN A 63 8.36 20.79 1.50
C GLN A 63 7.86 20.11 0.22
N PRO A 64 6.60 20.34 -0.19
CA PRO A 64 5.99 19.67 -1.35
C PRO A 64 6.65 20.01 -2.69
N GLU A 65 7.40 21.11 -2.75
CA GLU A 65 8.15 21.56 -3.91
C GLU A 65 9.43 20.75 -4.16
N VAL A 66 9.89 19.98 -3.16
CA VAL A 66 11.11 19.15 -3.26
C VAL A 66 10.75 17.68 -3.40
N TRP A 67 11.30 17.06 -4.44
CA TRP A 67 11.09 15.65 -4.77
C TRP A 67 12.40 14.87 -4.73
N VAL A 68 12.30 13.61 -4.30
CA VAL A 68 13.35 12.61 -4.42
C VAL A 68 12.84 11.52 -5.34
N GLU A 69 13.54 11.32 -6.45
CA GLU A 69 13.25 10.30 -7.43
C GLU A 69 14.18 9.09 -7.20
N HIS A 70 13.58 7.93 -6.99
CA HIS A 70 14.30 6.68 -6.82
C HIS A 70 14.22 5.87 -8.11
N TYR A 71 15.36 5.63 -8.73
CA TYR A 71 15.49 4.71 -9.87
C TYR A 71 16.07 3.39 -9.41
N SER A 72 15.19 2.40 -9.24
CA SER A 72 15.60 1.03 -8.94
C SER A 72 15.93 0.32 -10.26
N PRO A 73 17.01 -0.48 -10.32
CA PRO A 73 17.26 -1.29 -11.49
C PRO A 73 16.08 -2.24 -11.73
N PRO A 74 15.71 -2.50 -13.00
CA PRO A 74 14.56 -3.32 -13.32
C PRO A 74 14.75 -4.76 -12.82
N GLY A 75 13.65 -5.35 -12.35
CA GLY A 75 13.57 -6.74 -11.89
C GLY A 75 13.71 -6.93 -10.38
N ARG A 76 12.74 -7.62 -9.78
CA ARG A 76 12.90 -8.15 -8.41
C ARG A 76 13.87 -9.31 -8.45
N ASP A 77 15.09 -9.09 -7.97
CA ASP A 77 16.05 -10.17 -7.76
C ASP A 77 15.50 -11.13 -6.70
N GLN A 78 15.12 -12.35 -7.12
CA GLN A 78 14.63 -13.39 -6.23
C GLN A 78 15.61 -13.66 -5.08
N ARG A 79 16.93 -13.49 -5.29
CA ARG A 79 17.92 -13.62 -4.23
C ARG A 79 17.78 -12.53 -3.17
N ARG A 80 17.50 -11.28 -3.57
CA ARG A 80 17.23 -10.18 -2.62
C ARG A 80 15.96 -10.45 -1.82
N LEU A 81 14.91 -10.93 -2.47
CA LEU A 81 13.66 -11.28 -1.79
C LEU A 81 13.88 -12.37 -0.74
N GLN A 82 14.53 -13.47 -1.10
CA GLN A 82 14.82 -14.57 -0.16
C GLN A 82 15.73 -14.13 0.98
N ARG A 83 16.76 -13.32 0.69
CA ARG A 83 17.61 -12.71 1.71
C ARG A 83 16.81 -11.84 2.68
N ASN A 84 15.92 -10.99 2.16
CA ASN A 84 15.10 -10.09 2.99
C ASN A 84 14.18 -10.88 3.93
N ILE A 85 13.51 -11.91 3.42
CA ILE A 85 12.68 -12.82 4.23
C ILE A 85 13.52 -13.45 5.34
N ALA A 86 14.69 -14.00 5.01
CA ALA A 86 15.57 -14.63 6.00
C ALA A 86 16.01 -13.66 7.11
N LEU A 87 16.37 -12.42 6.76
CA LEU A 87 16.75 -11.39 7.73
C LEU A 87 15.59 -11.02 8.66
N MET A 88 14.38 -10.86 8.13
CA MET A 88 13.19 -10.55 8.93
C MET A 88 12.76 -11.73 9.81
N GLN A 89 12.88 -12.96 9.33
CA GLN A 89 12.61 -14.16 10.13
C GLN A 89 13.61 -14.30 11.29
N ALA A 90 14.90 -14.00 11.05
CA ALA A 90 15.91 -13.98 12.11
C ALA A 90 15.61 -12.90 13.15
N GLU A 91 15.25 -11.68 12.73
CA GLU A 91 14.82 -10.60 13.64
C GLU A 91 13.58 -10.99 14.45
N LEU A 92 12.62 -11.66 13.81
CA LEU A 92 11.41 -12.15 14.47
C LEU A 92 11.73 -13.23 15.53
N ALA A 93 12.67 -14.13 15.24
CA ALA A 93 13.10 -15.17 16.18
C ALA A 93 13.77 -14.58 17.43
N GLU A 94 14.50 -13.47 17.28
CA GLU A 94 15.18 -12.78 18.39
C GLU A 94 14.22 -11.94 19.25
N THR A 95 13.18 -11.36 18.63
CA THR A 95 12.20 -10.49 19.31
C THR A 95 11.06 -11.27 19.99
N GLY A 96 10.88 -12.55 19.66
CA GLY A 96 9.91 -13.43 20.29
C GLY A 96 8.46 -12.95 20.11
N ASP A 97 7.72 -12.81 21.21
CA ASP A 97 6.28 -12.52 21.18
C ASP A 97 5.95 -11.03 20.96
N ARG A 98 6.92 -10.13 21.07
CA ARG A 98 6.71 -8.68 20.95
C ARG A 98 7.58 -8.04 19.85
N PRO A 99 7.45 -8.48 18.58
CA PRO A 99 8.13 -7.84 17.48
C PRO A 99 7.56 -6.44 17.26
N ASP A 100 8.35 -5.56 16.64
CA ASP A 100 7.82 -4.38 15.98
C ASP A 100 6.77 -4.84 14.94
N PRO A 101 5.50 -4.39 15.02
CA PRO A 101 4.49 -4.79 14.04
C PRO A 101 4.92 -4.52 12.60
N ARG A 102 5.71 -3.47 12.35
CA ARG A 102 6.19 -3.12 11.01
C ARG A 102 7.02 -4.24 10.37
N LEU A 103 7.77 -5.01 11.18
CA LEU A 103 8.50 -6.20 10.73
C LEU A 103 7.54 -7.23 10.13
N LEU A 104 6.41 -7.49 10.80
CA LEU A 104 5.42 -8.46 10.37
C LEU A 104 4.72 -8.02 9.08
N PHE A 105 4.40 -6.72 8.94
CA PHE A 105 3.79 -6.18 7.74
C PHE A 105 4.67 -6.45 6.50
N TYR A 106 5.95 -6.10 6.57
CA TYR A 106 6.86 -6.33 5.45
C TYR A 106 7.20 -7.79 5.22
N LEU A 107 7.32 -8.60 6.28
CA LEU A 107 7.49 -10.04 6.14
C LEU A 107 6.30 -10.66 5.41
N GLY A 108 5.06 -10.29 5.75
CA GLY A 108 3.86 -10.76 5.06
C GLY A 108 3.86 -10.40 3.57
N ARG A 109 4.21 -9.15 3.24
CA ARG A 109 4.33 -8.69 1.84
C ARG A 109 5.37 -9.47 1.05
N ASP A 110 6.54 -9.69 1.62
CA ASP A 110 7.65 -10.37 0.95
C ASP A 110 7.39 -11.89 0.83
N LEU A 111 6.76 -12.52 1.84
CA LEU A 111 6.30 -13.92 1.77
C LEU A 111 5.28 -14.12 0.65
N HIS A 112 4.28 -13.24 0.54
CA HIS A 112 3.30 -13.32 -0.54
C HIS A 112 3.98 -13.13 -1.91
N SER A 113 4.90 -12.16 -2.01
CA SER A 113 5.69 -11.95 -3.23
C SER A 113 6.56 -13.15 -3.62
N ALA A 114 6.90 -14.01 -2.66
CA ALA A 114 7.62 -15.26 -2.87
C ALA A 114 6.71 -16.46 -3.16
N GLY A 115 5.38 -16.25 -3.27
CA GLY A 115 4.38 -17.30 -3.49
C GLY A 115 4.01 -18.08 -2.23
N ARG A 116 4.49 -17.67 -1.04
CA ARG A 116 4.21 -18.32 0.25
C ARG A 116 2.96 -17.69 0.89
N THR A 117 1.83 -17.79 0.19
CA THR A 117 0.60 -17.04 0.49
C THR A 117 0.00 -17.38 1.85
N GLU A 118 -0.01 -18.66 2.23
CA GLU A 118 -0.56 -19.11 3.51
C GLU A 118 0.28 -18.60 4.69
N GLU A 119 1.61 -18.59 4.56
CA GLU A 119 2.50 -18.02 5.57
C GLU A 119 2.35 -16.49 5.67
N ALA A 120 2.14 -15.83 4.53
CA ALA A 120 1.84 -14.41 4.50
C ALA A 120 0.54 -14.09 5.24
N LEU A 121 -0.53 -14.86 4.99
CA LEU A 121 -1.81 -14.71 5.69
C LEU A 121 -1.66 -14.84 7.21
N ALA A 122 -0.97 -15.89 7.68
CA ALA A 122 -0.69 -16.06 9.12
C ALA A 122 0.14 -14.90 9.71
N THR A 123 1.10 -14.38 8.93
CA THR A 123 1.92 -13.23 9.33
C THR A 123 1.11 -11.96 9.44
N TYR A 124 0.23 -11.67 8.47
CA TYR A 124 -0.67 -10.53 8.52
C TYR A 124 -1.72 -10.63 9.63
N GLU A 125 -2.21 -11.83 9.93
CA GLU A 125 -3.11 -12.06 11.06
C GLU A 125 -2.42 -11.67 12.39
N ARG A 126 -1.15 -12.08 12.56
CA ARG A 126 -0.33 -11.66 13.71
C ARG A 126 -0.10 -10.15 13.74
N TYR A 127 0.21 -9.55 12.59
CA TYR A 127 0.35 -8.10 12.44
C TYR A 127 -0.90 -7.35 12.90
N LEU A 128 -2.08 -7.74 12.40
CA LEU A 128 -3.36 -7.09 12.67
C LEU A 128 -3.76 -7.15 14.16
N ARG A 129 -3.26 -8.14 14.91
CA ARG A 129 -3.44 -8.24 16.37
C ARG A 129 -2.54 -7.29 17.16
N LEU A 130 -1.36 -6.95 16.64
CA LEU A 130 -0.35 -6.16 17.34
C LEU A 130 -0.33 -4.69 16.93
N SER A 131 -0.66 -4.40 15.67
CA SER A 131 -0.63 -3.04 15.12
C SER A 131 -1.79 -2.20 15.63
N THR A 132 -1.50 -0.93 15.92
CA THR A 132 -2.47 0.10 16.30
C THR A 132 -2.57 1.21 15.25
N TRP A 133 -1.79 1.15 14.17
CA TRP A 133 -1.75 2.19 13.15
C TRP A 133 -2.73 1.89 12.01
N ASP A 134 -3.83 2.63 11.95
CA ASP A 134 -4.96 2.30 11.07
C ASP A 134 -4.64 2.35 9.57
N ASP A 135 -3.71 3.18 9.11
CA ASP A 135 -3.32 3.26 7.70
C ASP A 135 -2.70 1.93 7.23
N GLU A 136 -1.72 1.40 7.96
CA GLU A 136 -1.06 0.15 7.59
C GLU A 136 -1.93 -1.08 7.91
N ARG A 137 -2.82 -0.99 8.92
CA ARG A 137 -3.87 -2.00 9.15
C ARG A 137 -4.87 -2.08 8.00
N TYR A 138 -5.28 -0.95 7.43
CA TYR A 138 -6.10 -0.91 6.23
C TYR A 138 -5.38 -1.62 5.07
N LEU A 139 -4.12 -1.27 4.81
CA LEU A 139 -3.32 -1.87 3.73
C LEU A 139 -3.08 -3.38 3.95
N ALA A 140 -2.92 -3.82 5.20
CA ALA A 140 -2.81 -5.22 5.53
C ALA A 140 -4.12 -5.98 5.24
N GLN A 141 -5.27 -5.39 5.57
CA GLN A 141 -6.56 -6.00 5.26
C GLN A 141 -6.82 -6.11 3.76
N THR A 142 -6.48 -5.09 2.96
CA THR A 142 -6.61 -5.18 1.49
C THR A 142 -5.64 -6.19 0.87
N ALA A 143 -4.43 -6.33 1.43
CA ALA A 143 -3.49 -7.38 1.04
C ALA A 143 -4.03 -8.78 1.41
N VAL A 144 -4.61 -8.94 2.60
CA VAL A 144 -5.29 -10.18 3.03
C VAL A 144 -6.43 -10.53 2.07
N ALA A 145 -7.29 -9.58 1.75
CA ALA A 145 -8.38 -9.77 0.80
C ALA A 145 -7.87 -10.19 -0.58
N ALA A 146 -6.81 -9.55 -1.08
CA ALA A 146 -6.19 -9.91 -2.36
C ALA A 146 -5.65 -11.35 -2.35
N MET A 147 -4.95 -11.76 -1.30
CA MET A 147 -4.48 -13.14 -1.15
C MET A 147 -5.64 -14.14 -1.10
N LEU A 148 -6.69 -13.84 -0.34
CA LEU A 148 -7.88 -14.70 -0.25
C LEU A 148 -8.59 -14.84 -1.60
N ARG A 149 -8.69 -13.76 -2.38
CA ARG A 149 -9.17 -13.82 -3.78
C ARG A 149 -8.33 -14.76 -4.64
N THR A 150 -6.99 -14.70 -4.55
CA THR A 150 -6.12 -15.61 -5.32
C THR A 150 -6.30 -17.08 -4.94
N LEU A 151 -6.73 -17.35 -3.71
CA LEU A 151 -7.04 -18.70 -3.22
C LEU A 151 -8.49 -19.12 -3.51
N GLY A 152 -9.31 -18.28 -4.15
CA GLY A 152 -10.73 -18.54 -4.41
C GLY A 152 -11.64 -18.44 -3.16
N ARG A 153 -11.11 -17.92 -2.04
CA ARG A 153 -11.85 -17.74 -0.78
C ARG A 153 -12.58 -16.40 -0.79
N PHE A 154 -13.59 -16.28 -1.65
CA PHE A 154 -14.23 -15.00 -1.96
C PHE A 154 -15.01 -14.39 -0.79
N ASP A 155 -15.70 -15.19 0.02
CA ASP A 155 -16.43 -14.67 1.19
C ASP A 155 -15.47 -14.08 2.23
N ASP A 156 -14.38 -14.78 2.55
CA ASP A 156 -13.34 -14.26 3.45
C ASP A 156 -12.68 -12.99 2.89
N ALA A 157 -12.52 -12.90 1.56
CA ALA A 157 -11.96 -11.72 0.92
C ALA A 157 -12.90 -10.51 1.05
N ILE A 158 -14.20 -10.72 0.91
CA ILE A 158 -15.21 -9.67 1.16
C ILE A 158 -15.13 -9.20 2.61
N ASP A 159 -15.06 -10.13 3.57
CA ASP A 159 -14.95 -9.78 4.99
C ASP A 159 -13.70 -8.94 5.27
N ALA A 160 -12.56 -9.30 4.70
CA ALA A 160 -11.31 -8.54 4.85
C ALA A 160 -11.40 -7.13 4.24
N ASP A 161 -11.97 -6.97 3.04
CA ASP A 161 -12.20 -5.64 2.45
C ASP A 161 -13.18 -4.80 3.28
N LEU A 162 -14.22 -5.41 3.85
CA LEU A 162 -15.16 -4.72 4.76
C LEU A 162 -14.47 -4.28 6.06
N GLN A 163 -13.54 -5.07 6.61
CA GLN A 163 -12.72 -4.65 7.75
C GLN A 163 -11.80 -3.47 7.39
N ALA A 164 -11.22 -3.46 6.18
CA ALA A 164 -10.49 -2.30 5.68
C ALA A 164 -11.39 -1.05 5.61
N ILE A 165 -12.57 -1.16 4.99
CA ILE A 165 -13.53 -0.04 4.89
C ILE A 165 -13.92 0.49 6.28
N LYS A 166 -14.08 -0.39 7.28
CA LYS A 166 -14.36 0.03 8.66
C LYS A 166 -13.24 0.89 9.27
N LEU A 167 -11.98 0.62 8.93
CA LEU A 167 -10.84 1.41 9.38
C LEU A 167 -10.74 2.74 8.64
N LYS A 168 -10.88 2.72 7.30
CA LYS A 168 -10.74 3.89 6.43
C LYS A 168 -11.84 3.92 5.37
N PRO A 169 -13.04 4.44 5.68
CA PRO A 169 -14.19 4.40 4.76
C PRO A 169 -14.04 5.33 3.55
N ARG A 170 -13.02 6.18 3.51
CA ARG A 170 -12.74 7.09 2.40
C ARG A 170 -11.54 6.68 1.56
N TRP A 171 -10.95 5.52 1.83
CA TRP A 171 -9.87 4.98 1.00
C TRP A 171 -10.47 4.04 -0.06
N PRO A 172 -10.09 4.19 -1.34
CA PRO A 172 -10.77 3.51 -2.44
C PRO A 172 -10.36 2.04 -2.65
N ASP A 173 -9.18 1.62 -2.20
CA ASP A 173 -8.58 0.31 -2.51
C ASP A 173 -9.48 -0.88 -2.14
N ALA A 174 -10.09 -0.86 -0.96
CA ALA A 174 -10.97 -1.95 -0.49
C ALA A 174 -12.27 -2.03 -1.29
N TYR A 175 -12.80 -0.89 -1.76
CA TYR A 175 -13.95 -0.88 -2.66
C TYR A 175 -13.60 -1.47 -4.03
N PHE A 176 -12.42 -1.16 -4.57
CA PHE A 176 -11.92 -1.85 -5.75
C PHE A 176 -11.70 -3.35 -5.50
N GLY A 177 -11.26 -3.74 -4.30
CA GLY A 177 -11.19 -5.12 -3.85
C GLY A 177 -12.55 -5.84 -3.89
N LEU A 178 -13.61 -5.21 -3.38
CA LEU A 178 -14.98 -5.71 -3.46
C LEU A 178 -15.49 -5.82 -4.90
N ALA A 179 -15.16 -4.85 -5.75
CA ALA A 179 -15.49 -4.89 -7.18
C ALA A 179 -14.79 -6.09 -7.86
N GLN A 180 -13.51 -6.31 -7.56
CA GLN A 180 -12.74 -7.44 -8.08
C GLN A 180 -13.29 -8.78 -7.58
N THR A 181 -13.65 -8.90 -6.29
CA THR A 181 -14.30 -10.12 -5.79
C THR A 181 -15.64 -10.36 -6.48
N SER A 182 -16.46 -9.31 -6.61
CA SER A 182 -17.77 -9.36 -7.28
C SER A 182 -17.66 -9.81 -8.74
N TYR A 183 -16.59 -9.40 -9.42
CA TYR A 183 -16.27 -9.83 -10.78
C TYR A 183 -16.04 -11.34 -10.85
N PHE A 184 -15.21 -11.89 -9.95
CA PHE A 184 -14.91 -13.32 -9.93
C PHE A 184 -16.12 -14.20 -9.61
N VAL A 185 -17.09 -13.68 -8.85
CA VAL A 185 -18.35 -14.39 -8.56
C VAL A 185 -19.49 -14.07 -9.56
N GLY A 186 -19.22 -13.27 -10.61
CA GLY A 186 -20.17 -12.95 -11.67
C GLY A 186 -21.29 -11.98 -11.29
N LYS A 187 -21.13 -11.22 -10.20
CA LYS A 187 -22.11 -10.20 -9.75
C LYS A 187 -21.86 -8.86 -10.42
N TRP A 188 -22.20 -8.74 -11.70
CA TRP A 188 -21.86 -7.59 -12.55
C TRP A 188 -22.38 -6.24 -12.03
N ALA A 189 -23.59 -6.21 -11.47
CA ALA A 189 -24.16 -4.99 -10.89
C ALA A 189 -23.33 -4.48 -9.69
N ASP A 190 -22.84 -5.41 -8.85
CA ASP A 190 -22.02 -5.08 -7.68
C ASP A 190 -20.64 -4.56 -8.11
N VAL A 191 -20.06 -5.10 -9.20
CA VAL A 191 -18.81 -4.58 -9.77
C VAL A 191 -18.95 -3.09 -10.10
N VAL A 192 -20.01 -2.72 -10.82
CA VAL A 192 -20.29 -1.32 -11.18
C VAL A 192 -20.49 -0.47 -9.93
N HIS A 193 -21.30 -0.94 -8.98
CA HIS A 193 -21.58 -0.24 -7.73
C HIS A 193 -20.31 0.08 -6.93
N TRP A 194 -19.45 -0.91 -6.72
CA TRP A 194 -18.24 -0.73 -5.92
C TRP A 194 -17.19 0.13 -6.62
N CYS A 195 -17.02 -0.03 -7.93
CA CYS A 195 -16.18 0.87 -8.72
C CYS A 195 -16.69 2.32 -8.69
N ASP A 196 -18.00 2.53 -8.76
CA ASP A 196 -18.61 3.87 -8.70
C ASP A 196 -18.36 4.56 -7.36
N ILE A 197 -18.45 3.82 -6.24
CA ILE A 197 -18.07 4.34 -4.93
C ILE A 197 -16.57 4.68 -4.93
N ALA A 198 -15.71 3.72 -5.27
CA ALA A 198 -14.26 3.87 -5.20
C ALA A 198 -13.76 5.09 -6.00
N ARG A 199 -14.22 5.25 -7.25
CA ARG A 199 -13.80 6.37 -8.13
C ARG A 199 -14.36 7.73 -7.70
N SER A 200 -15.38 7.76 -6.84
CA SER A 200 -15.92 9.00 -6.27
C SER A 200 -15.12 9.51 -5.07
N LEU A 201 -14.27 8.66 -4.50
CA LEU A 201 -13.42 8.99 -3.36
C LEU A 201 -12.11 9.65 -3.82
N PRO A 202 -11.58 10.61 -3.05
CA PRO A 202 -10.27 11.18 -3.34
C PRO A 202 -9.16 10.16 -3.09
N ALA A 203 -7.98 10.40 -3.66
CA ALA A 203 -6.79 9.67 -3.26
C ALA A 203 -6.55 9.83 -1.75
N PRO A 204 -6.15 8.76 -1.04
CA PRO A 204 -5.89 8.82 0.38
C PRO A 204 -4.84 9.88 0.75
N GLU A 205 -5.07 10.59 1.86
CA GLU A 205 -4.03 11.36 2.53
C GLU A 205 -3.34 10.45 3.54
N THR A 206 -2.09 10.08 3.26
CA THR A 206 -1.28 9.19 4.11
C THR A 206 0.21 9.48 3.93
N ASP A 207 0.99 9.08 4.94
CA ASP A 207 2.45 9.02 4.86
C ASP A 207 2.95 7.70 4.27
N HIS A 208 2.06 6.73 4.06
CA HIS A 208 2.40 5.47 3.42
C HIS A 208 2.48 5.60 1.89
N ILE A 209 3.09 4.61 1.26
CA ILE A 209 3.16 4.43 -0.21
C ILE A 209 1.75 4.45 -0.81
N LEU A 210 1.55 5.38 -1.75
CA LEU A 210 0.37 5.48 -2.61
C LEU A 210 0.73 5.05 -4.03
N ASN A 211 -0.01 4.07 -4.55
CA ASN A 211 0.05 3.69 -5.96
C ASN A 211 -1.10 4.35 -6.72
N LEU A 212 -0.82 5.50 -7.34
CA LEU A 212 -1.80 6.28 -8.10
C LEU A 212 -2.34 5.52 -9.31
N ALA A 213 -1.52 4.66 -9.94
CA ALA A 213 -1.95 3.85 -11.08
C ALA A 213 -3.13 2.93 -10.73
N ALA A 214 -3.20 2.47 -9.47
CA ALA A 214 -4.29 1.63 -8.98
C ALA A 214 -5.65 2.35 -9.04
N TYR A 215 -5.65 3.67 -8.82
CA TYR A 215 -6.86 4.50 -8.82
C TYR A 215 -7.26 4.97 -10.22
N GLN A 216 -6.32 4.94 -11.17
CA GLN A 216 -6.54 5.42 -12.54
C GLN A 216 -6.99 4.30 -13.48
N HIS A 217 -6.35 3.13 -13.46
CA HIS A 217 -6.49 2.16 -14.56
C HIS A 217 -6.91 0.75 -14.11
N GLN A 218 -6.45 0.28 -12.95
CA GLN A 218 -6.57 -1.14 -12.60
C GLN A 218 -8.01 -1.65 -12.48
N TRP A 219 -8.95 -0.78 -12.12
CA TRP A 219 -10.36 -1.13 -11.97
C TRP A 219 -11.15 -1.11 -13.28
N ILE A 220 -10.64 -0.41 -14.31
CA ILE A 220 -11.38 -0.18 -15.57
C ILE A 220 -11.71 -1.50 -16.25
N ILE A 221 -10.79 -2.47 -16.26
CA ILE A 221 -11.03 -3.78 -16.89
C ILE A 221 -12.22 -4.54 -16.27
N TYR A 222 -12.36 -4.49 -14.95
CA TYR A 222 -13.50 -5.11 -14.26
C TYR A 222 -14.79 -4.37 -14.57
N TYR A 223 -14.71 -3.03 -14.59
CA TYR A 223 -15.84 -2.17 -14.83
C TYR A 223 -16.39 -2.28 -16.25
N THR A 224 -15.54 -2.25 -17.28
CA THR A 224 -15.96 -2.36 -18.69
C THR A 224 -16.55 -3.73 -18.99
N ASN A 225 -15.96 -4.80 -18.47
CA ASN A 225 -16.52 -6.15 -18.60
C ASN A 225 -17.90 -6.24 -17.92
N ALA A 226 -18.05 -5.68 -16.72
CA ALA A 226 -19.33 -5.66 -16.03
C ALA A 226 -20.39 -4.86 -16.81
N LEU A 227 -20.04 -3.68 -17.36
CA LEU A 227 -20.93 -2.91 -18.23
C LEU A 227 -21.37 -3.69 -19.47
N TYR A 228 -20.45 -4.41 -20.11
CA TYR A 228 -20.77 -5.27 -21.25
C TYR A 228 -21.79 -6.36 -20.87
N HIS A 229 -21.57 -7.07 -19.76
CA HIS A 229 -22.50 -8.08 -19.25
C HIS A 229 -23.88 -7.51 -18.86
N LEU A 230 -23.94 -6.23 -18.51
CA LEU A 230 -25.18 -5.50 -18.22
C LEU A 230 -25.83 -4.89 -19.47
N SER A 231 -25.39 -5.26 -20.67
CA SER A 231 -25.90 -4.72 -21.94
C SER A 231 -25.71 -3.20 -22.09
N ARG A 232 -24.60 -2.68 -21.55
CA ARG A 232 -24.16 -1.28 -21.68
C ARG A 232 -22.86 -1.15 -22.52
N PRO A 233 -22.80 -1.67 -23.75
CA PRO A 233 -21.56 -1.79 -24.52
C PRO A 233 -20.96 -0.44 -24.96
N VAL A 234 -21.79 0.58 -25.21
CA VAL A 234 -21.31 1.92 -25.58
C VAL A 234 -20.55 2.55 -24.41
N GLU A 235 -21.07 2.38 -23.17
CA GLU A 235 -20.37 2.87 -21.99
C GLU A 235 -19.08 2.09 -21.73
N ALA A 236 -19.10 0.77 -21.94
CA ALA A 236 -17.90 -0.06 -21.84
C ALA A 236 -16.81 0.39 -22.82
N LEU A 237 -17.18 0.69 -24.07
CA LEU A 237 -16.25 1.20 -25.08
C LEU A 237 -15.64 2.54 -24.66
N ASN A 238 -16.47 3.50 -24.25
CA ASN A 238 -16.00 4.82 -23.81
C ASN A 238 -14.97 4.72 -22.67
N TRP A 239 -15.19 3.83 -21.70
CA TRP A 239 -14.25 3.61 -20.60
C TRP A 239 -12.98 2.89 -21.04
N THR A 240 -13.07 2.00 -22.01
CA THR A 240 -11.91 1.30 -22.60
C THR A 240 -11.02 2.29 -23.35
N GLU A 241 -11.61 3.19 -24.13
CA GLU A 241 -10.87 4.24 -24.87
C GLU A 241 -10.13 5.18 -23.91
N ARG A 242 -10.77 5.58 -22.80
CA ARG A 242 -10.13 6.40 -21.76
C ARG A 242 -8.96 5.72 -21.07
N ALA A 243 -8.92 4.39 -21.02
CA ALA A 243 -7.80 3.66 -20.43
C ALA A 243 -6.58 3.59 -21.37
N LEU A 244 -6.78 3.85 -22.67
CA LEU A 244 -5.73 3.79 -23.70
C LEU A 244 -5.17 5.17 -24.07
N SER A 245 -5.87 6.25 -23.71
CA SER A 245 -5.46 7.64 -23.91
C SER A 245 -4.59 8.15 -22.76
#